data_AF-A0A7W0L302-F1
#
_entry.id   AF-A0A7W0L302-F1
#
_cell.length_a   1.000
_cell.length_b   1.000
_cell.length_c   1.000
_cell.angle_alpha   90.00
_cell.angle_beta   90.00
_cell.angle_gamma   90.00
#
_symmetry.space_group_name_H-M   'P 1'
#
loop_
_entity.id
_entity.type
_entity.pdbx_description
1 polymer ?
#
loop_
_entity_poly.entity_id
_entity_poly.type
_entity_poly.pdbx_seq_one_letter_code
_entity_poly.pdbx_strand_id
1 'polypeptide(L)'
;MPHEWLGRIMDDDINLSALVVLRPEREGRGGAIDSQNLGEHLPSRKAIEESTQYFRSQGFGISDVVGISFSIEGRRSLFEQLFDQKLNLRGDRDRVTSARAGSELEFDLRALPDTVTRHLLAVTFTSPPDFGPGNP
;
A
#
# COMPACT_ATOMS: atom_id res chain seq x y z
N MET A 1 -6.43 -35.29 34.81
CA MET A 1 -7.13 -34.44 33.82
C MET A 1 -6.19 -33.30 33.47
N PRO A 2 -5.47 -33.36 32.34
CA PRO A 2 -4.50 -32.34 31.98
C PRO A 2 -5.20 -31.06 31.51
N HIS A 3 -4.72 -29.92 32.00
CA HIS A 3 -5.10 -28.59 31.56
C HIS A 3 -4.48 -28.32 30.19
N GLU A 4 -5.31 -28.27 29.15
CA GLU A 4 -4.91 -27.81 27.83
C GLU A 4 -4.70 -26.30 27.82
N TRP A 5 -3.64 -25.90 27.13
CA TRP A 5 -3.01 -24.60 27.15
C TRP A 5 -3.90 -23.55 26.48
N LEU A 6 -4.16 -22.44 27.17
CA LEU A 6 -4.51 -21.16 26.53
C LEU A 6 -3.25 -20.62 25.83
N GLY A 7 -2.86 -21.29 24.74
CA GLY A 7 -2.00 -20.71 23.73
C GLY A 7 -2.76 -19.56 23.10
N ARG A 8 -2.62 -18.37 23.70
CA ARG A 8 -2.89 -17.09 23.06
C ARG A 8 -2.12 -17.16 21.73
N ILE A 9 -2.82 -17.43 20.63
CA ILE A 9 -2.28 -17.27 19.28
C ILE A 9 -1.93 -15.79 19.21
N MET A 10 -0.67 -15.48 19.51
CA MET A 10 -0.05 -14.28 19.01
C MET A 10 -0.05 -14.49 17.51
N ASP A 11 -1.04 -13.92 16.83
CA ASP A 11 -0.96 -13.67 15.40
C ASP A 11 0.42 -13.03 15.21
N ASP A 12 1.34 -13.75 14.58
CA ASP A 12 2.67 -13.23 14.27
C ASP A 12 2.42 -12.00 13.39
N ASP A 13 2.58 -10.81 13.97
CA ASP A 13 2.21 -9.54 13.34
C ASP A 13 3.28 -9.22 12.31
N ILE A 14 3.16 -9.86 11.15
CA ILE A 14 4.13 -9.84 10.07
C ILE A 14 4.34 -8.44 9.49
N ASN A 15 5.52 -8.21 8.92
CA ASN A 15 5.86 -6.94 8.29
C ASN A 15 5.59 -6.97 6.79
N LEU A 16 4.69 -6.11 6.33
CA LEU A 16 4.23 -6.03 4.95
C LEU A 16 4.75 -4.75 4.26
N SER A 17 4.76 -4.76 2.94
CA SER A 17 5.05 -3.58 2.11
C SER A 17 3.93 -3.34 1.10
N ALA A 18 3.45 -2.10 0.98
CA ALA A 18 2.48 -1.69 -0.01
C ALA A 18 3.01 -0.51 -0.85
N LEU A 19 2.61 -0.46 -2.11
CA LEU A 19 2.90 0.64 -3.02
C LEU A 19 1.83 1.73 -2.87
N VAL A 20 2.26 2.96 -2.66
CA VAL A 20 1.43 4.16 -2.70
C VAL A 20 1.65 4.87 -4.01
N VAL A 21 0.56 5.13 -4.75
CA VAL A 21 0.57 5.86 -6.01
C VAL A 21 -0.03 7.23 -5.77
N LEU A 22 0.73 8.27 -6.07
CA LEU A 22 0.32 9.66 -5.95
C LEU A 22 -0.46 10.11 -7.18
N ARG A 23 -1.47 10.94 -6.95
CA ARG A 23 -2.20 11.64 -8.01
C ARG A 23 -1.28 12.72 -8.61
N PRO A 24 -1.14 12.78 -9.95
CA PRO A 24 -0.38 13.85 -10.59
C PRO A 24 -1.05 15.22 -10.32
N GLU A 25 -0.27 16.30 -10.32
CA GLU A 25 -0.82 17.65 -10.11
C GLU A 25 -1.79 18.04 -11.23
N ARG A 26 -1.53 17.57 -12.45
CA ARG A 26 -2.40 17.75 -13.61
C ARG A 26 -2.65 16.39 -14.24
N GLU A 27 -3.91 16.12 -14.55
CA GLU A 27 -4.21 15.05 -15.50
C GLU A 27 -3.63 15.50 -16.84
N GLY A 28 -2.56 14.84 -17.29
CA GLY A 28 -1.92 15.19 -18.56
C GLY A 28 -2.95 15.19 -19.67
N ARG A 29 -2.80 16.10 -20.63
CA ARG A 29 -3.75 16.29 -21.73
C ARG A 29 -3.68 15.13 -22.74
N GLY A 30 -4.04 13.91 -22.35
CA GLY A 30 -4.28 12.74 -23.22
C GLY A 30 -3.20 12.39 -24.25
N GLY A 31 -1.98 12.92 -24.13
CA GLY A 31 -0.88 12.75 -25.07
C GLY A 31 0.14 11.72 -24.59
N ALA A 32 1.01 11.28 -25.49
CA ALA A 32 2.12 10.39 -25.13
C ALA A 32 3.03 11.09 -24.11
N ILE A 33 3.36 10.42 -23.01
CA ILE A 33 4.34 10.93 -22.05
C ILE A 33 5.72 10.88 -22.71
N ASP A 34 6.36 12.03 -22.82
CA ASP A 34 7.71 12.20 -23.34
C ASP A 34 8.56 12.99 -22.33
N SER A 35 9.87 12.99 -22.50
CA SER A 35 10.79 13.63 -21.53
C SER A 35 10.52 15.12 -21.31
N GLN A 36 9.86 15.80 -22.24
CA GLN A 36 9.50 17.22 -22.13
C GLN A 36 8.25 17.46 -21.30
N ASN A 37 7.31 16.50 -21.25
CA ASN A 37 6.04 16.63 -20.52
C ASN A 37 6.01 15.82 -19.21
N LEU A 38 7.03 14.98 -18.95
CA LEU A 38 7.13 14.15 -17.74
C LEU A 38 6.87 14.93 -16.45
N GLY A 39 7.36 16.18 -16.37
CA GLY A 39 7.16 17.06 -15.22
C GLY A 39 5.70 17.43 -14.94
N GLU A 40 4.85 17.48 -15.97
CA GLU A 40 3.41 17.75 -15.83
C GLU A 40 2.63 16.54 -15.29
N HIS A 41 3.24 15.37 -15.34
CA HIS A 41 2.71 14.11 -14.82
C HIS A 41 3.25 13.77 -13.42
N LEU A 42 4.07 14.64 -12.82
CA LEU A 42 4.57 14.45 -11.47
C LEU A 42 3.55 14.95 -10.42
N PRO A 43 3.51 14.31 -9.24
CA PRO A 43 2.79 14.84 -8.11
C PRO A 43 3.43 16.14 -7.63
N SER A 44 2.60 17.05 -7.10
CA SER A 44 3.10 18.27 -6.47
C SER A 44 4.02 17.94 -5.28
N ARG A 45 5.02 18.79 -5.00
CA ARG A 45 5.88 18.62 -3.81
C ARG A 45 5.06 18.52 -2.52
N LYS A 46 4.03 19.35 -2.42
CA LYS A 46 3.08 19.33 -1.30
C LYS A 46 2.39 17.97 -1.17
N ALA A 47 1.94 17.36 -2.27
CA ALA A 47 1.32 16.04 -2.25
C ALA A 47 2.29 14.96 -1.74
N ILE A 48 3.56 15.02 -2.16
CA ILE A 48 4.61 14.13 -1.69
C ILE A 48 4.84 14.32 -0.18
N GLU A 49 5.06 15.56 0.27
CA GLU A 49 5.35 15.88 1.67
C GLU A 49 4.18 15.51 2.59
N GLU A 50 2.96 15.93 2.26
CA GLU A 50 1.76 15.64 3.07
C GLU A 50 1.49 14.14 3.16
N SER A 51 1.63 13.40 2.05
CA SER A 51 1.39 11.95 2.05
C SER A 51 2.48 11.19 2.82
N THR A 52 3.75 11.49 2.58
CA THR A 52 4.87 10.79 3.24
C THR A 52 4.92 11.09 4.74
N GLN A 53 4.68 12.35 5.13
CA GLN A 53 4.60 12.73 6.54
C GLN A 53 3.42 12.04 7.23
N TYR A 54 2.27 11.95 6.55
CA TYR A 54 1.12 11.25 7.10
C TYR A 54 1.43 9.79 7.40
N PHE A 55 1.90 9.01 6.42
CA PHE A 55 2.19 7.59 6.65
C PHE A 55 3.31 7.38 7.69
N ARG A 56 4.34 8.25 7.75
CA ARG A 56 5.33 8.21 8.84
C ARG A 56 4.70 8.44 10.21
N SER A 57 3.77 9.39 10.32
CA SER A 57 3.07 9.67 11.59
C SER A 57 2.21 8.50 12.07
N GLN A 58 1.75 7.65 11.14
CA GLN A 58 1.03 6.40 11.42
C GLN A 58 1.97 5.24 11.78
N GLY A 59 3.29 5.45 11.75
CA GLY A 59 4.29 4.46 12.13
C GLY A 59 4.82 3.60 10.98
N PHE A 60 4.55 3.95 9.73
CA PHE A 60 5.12 3.26 8.58
C PHE A 60 6.54 3.73 8.26
N GLY A 61 7.40 2.79 7.87
CA GLY A 61 8.62 3.06 7.12
C GLY A 61 8.27 3.51 5.71
N ILE A 62 9.00 4.47 5.16
CA ILE A 62 8.76 5.03 3.83
C ILE A 62 10.04 4.91 3.00
N SER A 63 9.95 4.28 1.82
CA SER A 63 11.03 4.27 0.83
C SER A 63 11.16 5.61 0.11
N ASP A 64 12.25 5.81 -0.64
CA ASP A 64 12.39 6.98 -1.51
C ASP A 64 11.24 7.08 -2.53
N VAL A 65 10.87 8.32 -2.85
CA VAL A 65 9.83 8.61 -3.84
C VAL A 65 10.43 8.53 -5.23
N VAL A 66 9.88 7.67 -6.08
CA VAL A 66 10.36 7.44 -7.45
C VAL A 66 9.22 7.72 -8.42
N GLY A 67 9.35 8.78 -9.21
CA GLY A 67 8.32 9.21 -10.16
C GLY A 67 7.05 9.64 -9.44
N ILE A 68 6.02 8.80 -9.48
CA ILE A 68 4.70 9.06 -8.88
C ILE A 68 4.39 8.15 -7.68
N SER A 69 5.33 7.33 -7.23
CA SER A 69 5.06 6.35 -6.18
C SER A 69 6.18 6.23 -5.15
N PHE A 70 5.82 5.68 -3.99
CA PHE A 70 6.73 5.24 -2.94
C PHE A 70 6.13 4.02 -2.24
N SER A 71 6.95 3.27 -1.53
CA SER A 71 6.48 2.14 -0.73
C SER A 71 6.33 2.53 0.74
N ILE A 72 5.32 1.95 1.39
CA ILE A 72 5.13 1.98 2.84
C ILE A 72 5.34 0.59 3.41
N GLU A 73 6.05 0.52 4.53
CA GLU A 73 6.40 -0.73 5.20
C GLU A 73 5.95 -0.69 6.65
N GLY A 74 5.32 -1.75 7.13
CA GLY A 74 4.83 -1.81 8.49
C GLY A 74 4.15 -3.11 8.83
N ARG A 75 3.79 -3.26 10.10
CA ARG A 75 3.13 -4.48 10.57
C ARG A 75 1.72 -4.60 9.99
N ARG A 76 1.26 -5.83 9.74
CA ARG A 76 -0.10 -6.13 9.26
C ARG A 76 -1.16 -5.36 10.04
N SER A 77 -1.08 -5.37 11.37
CA SER A 77 -2.04 -4.68 12.22
C SER A 77 -2.13 -3.17 11.94
N LEU A 78 -1.02 -2.53 11.54
CA LEU A 78 -1.03 -1.10 11.17
C LEU A 78 -1.82 -0.86 9.88
N PHE A 79 -1.66 -1.74 8.88
CA PHE A 79 -2.46 -1.66 7.65
C PHE A 79 -3.94 -1.87 7.96
N GLU A 80 -4.28 -2.90 8.75
CA GLU A 80 -5.68 -3.18 9.07
C GLU A 80 -6.34 -2.05 9.86
N GLN A 81 -5.60 -1.43 10.79
CA GLN A 81 -6.07 -0.30 11.58
C GLN A 81 -6.25 0.95 10.73
N LEU A 82 -5.27 1.26 9.88
CA LEU A 82 -5.28 2.49 9.08
C LEU A 82 -6.40 2.48 8.03
N PHE A 83 -6.62 1.34 7.39
CA PHE A 83 -7.58 1.20 6.30
C PHE A 83 -8.93 0.63 6.73
N ASP A 84 -9.11 0.33 8.02
CA ASP A 84 -10.30 -0.34 8.58
C ASP A 84 -10.67 -1.61 7.79
N GLN A 85 -9.65 -2.38 7.40
CA GLN A 85 -9.76 -3.51 6.48
C GLN A 85 -9.01 -4.72 7.01
N LYS A 86 -9.66 -5.89 7.07
CA LYS A 86 -8.98 -7.15 7.41
C LYS A 86 -8.24 -7.71 6.20
N LEU A 87 -6.95 -7.97 6.38
CA LEU A 87 -6.11 -8.59 5.36
C LEU A 87 -6.25 -10.12 5.45
N ASN A 88 -6.43 -10.79 4.31
CA ASN A 88 -6.31 -12.25 4.26
C ASN A 88 -4.96 -12.63 3.69
N LEU A 89 -4.21 -13.39 4.48
CA LEU A 89 -2.93 -13.96 4.10
C LEU A 89 -3.14 -15.39 3.61
N ARG A 90 -2.43 -15.79 2.56
CA ARG A 90 -2.47 -17.18 2.08
C ARG A 90 -1.20 -17.92 2.45
N GLY A 91 -1.30 -18.78 3.46
CA GLY A 91 -0.28 -19.74 3.87
C GLY A 91 0.97 -19.11 4.51
N ASP A 92 2.00 -19.95 4.68
CA ASP A 92 3.26 -19.71 5.41
C ASP A 92 4.21 -18.67 4.76
N ARG A 93 3.74 -17.83 3.82
CA ARG A 93 4.61 -17.06 2.90
C ARG A 93 4.44 -15.55 2.93
N ASP A 94 3.85 -14.97 3.98
CA ASP A 94 3.76 -13.50 4.11
C ASP A 94 2.99 -12.82 2.94
N ARG A 95 2.18 -13.59 2.19
CA ARG A 95 1.50 -13.11 0.98
C ARG A 95 0.11 -12.61 1.33
N VAL A 96 -0.11 -11.30 1.17
CA VAL A 96 -1.46 -10.74 1.15
C VAL A 96 -2.15 -11.17 -0.14
N THR A 97 -3.29 -11.84 0.01
CA THR A 97 -4.14 -12.25 -1.13
C THR A 97 -5.37 -11.38 -1.30
N SER A 98 -5.68 -10.56 -0.30
CA SER A 98 -6.78 -9.61 -0.38
C SER A 98 -6.64 -8.49 0.68
N ALA A 99 -6.87 -7.25 0.27
CA ALA A 99 -7.09 -6.09 1.13
C ALA A 99 -8.58 -5.85 1.47
N ARG A 100 -9.50 -6.60 0.86
CA ARG A 100 -10.95 -6.58 1.11
C ARG A 100 -11.48 -8.01 1.17
N ALA A 101 -12.71 -8.22 1.65
CA ALA A 101 -13.44 -9.49 1.43
C ALA A 101 -13.65 -9.70 -0.08
N GLY A 102 -12.69 -10.33 -0.75
CA GLY A 102 -12.57 -10.41 -2.22
C GLY A 102 -11.14 -10.73 -2.65
N SER A 103 -10.80 -10.52 -3.93
CA SER A 103 -9.47 -10.79 -4.50
C SER A 103 -8.68 -9.51 -4.83
N GLU A 104 -9.11 -8.36 -4.32
CA GLU A 104 -8.48 -7.06 -4.59
C GLU A 104 -7.33 -6.80 -3.62
N LEU A 105 -6.17 -6.40 -4.15
CA LEU A 105 -4.96 -6.03 -3.39
C LEU A 105 -4.89 -4.52 -3.08
N GLU A 106 -5.82 -3.74 -3.63
CA GLU A 106 -5.93 -2.30 -3.41
C GLU A 106 -6.78 -1.99 -2.17
N PHE A 107 -6.31 -1.03 -1.39
CA PHE A 107 -6.97 -0.56 -0.17
C PHE A 107 -8.04 0.48 -0.47
N ASP A 108 -9.07 0.52 0.38
CA ASP A 108 -10.10 1.56 0.29
C ASP A 108 -9.61 2.87 0.90
N LEU A 109 -9.42 3.88 0.05
CA LEU A 109 -8.87 5.17 0.50
C LEU A 109 -9.87 6.02 1.31
N ARG A 110 -11.14 5.62 1.43
CA ARG A 110 -12.14 6.39 2.21
C ARG A 110 -11.89 6.31 3.72
N ALA A 111 -11.09 5.34 4.16
CA ALA A 111 -10.62 5.25 5.54
C ALA A 111 -9.58 6.34 5.89
N LEU A 112 -8.94 6.95 4.88
CA LEU A 112 -7.93 7.98 5.09
C LEU A 112 -8.56 9.39 5.17
N PRO A 113 -7.93 10.34 5.88
CA PRO A 113 -8.34 11.73 5.88
C PRO A 113 -8.35 12.32 4.47
N ASP A 114 -9.36 13.15 4.15
CA ASP A 114 -9.52 13.78 2.84
C ASP A 114 -8.28 14.56 2.38
N THR A 115 -7.58 15.19 3.33
CA THR A 115 -6.33 15.92 3.11
C THR A 115 -5.23 15.05 2.51
N VAL A 116 -5.24 13.74 2.79
CA VAL A 116 -4.29 12.76 2.24
C VAL A 116 -4.89 12.11 0.99
N THR A 117 -6.14 11.66 1.05
CA THR A 117 -6.83 10.94 -0.04
C THR A 117 -6.84 11.73 -1.36
N ARG A 118 -6.94 13.06 -1.30
CA ARG A 118 -6.86 13.91 -2.50
C ARG A 118 -5.50 13.84 -3.22
N HIS A 119 -4.45 13.39 -2.54
CA HIS A 119 -3.11 13.23 -3.10
C HIS A 119 -2.84 11.81 -3.59
N LEU A 120 -3.70 10.86 -3.26
CA LEU A 120 -3.50 9.46 -3.59
C LEU A 120 -4.40 9.03 -4.75
N LEU A 121 -3.83 8.22 -5.62
CA LEU A 121 -4.55 7.48 -6.65
C LEU A 121 -4.88 6.07 -6.17
N ALA A 122 -3.92 5.40 -5.53
CA ALA A 122 -4.08 4.05 -4.99
C ALA A 122 -3.10 3.78 -3.85
N VAL A 123 -3.46 2.83 -2.98
CA VAL A 123 -2.52 2.11 -2.12
C VAL A 123 -2.77 0.63 -2.34
N THR A 124 -1.75 -0.13 -2.70
CA THR A 124 -1.93 -1.52 -3.14
C THR A 124 -0.77 -2.40 -2.74
N PHE A 125 -1.05 -3.64 -2.37
CA PHE A 125 -0.01 -4.65 -2.27
C PHE A 125 0.46 -5.02 -3.68
N THR A 126 1.77 -5.04 -3.89
CA THR A 126 2.29 -5.62 -5.12
C THR A 126 2.09 -7.13 -5.05
N SER A 127 1.41 -7.69 -6.05
CA SER A 127 1.49 -9.14 -6.26
C SER A 127 2.98 -9.49 -6.38
N PRO A 128 3.51 -10.47 -5.63
CA PRO A 128 4.84 -10.95 -5.92
C PRO A 128 4.86 -11.41 -7.38
N PRO A 129 5.95 -11.17 -8.10
CA PRO A 129 6.04 -11.59 -9.49
C PRO A 129 5.77 -13.10 -9.57
N ASP A 130 4.90 -13.49 -10.50
CA ASP A 130 4.56 -14.89 -10.73
C ASP A 130 5.73 -15.57 -11.46
N PHE A 131 6.75 -15.94 -10.69
CA PHE A 131 7.86 -16.76 -11.18
C PHE A 131 7.56 -18.23 -10.85
N GLY A 132 6.70 -18.85 -11.65
CA GLY A 132 6.46 -20.29 -11.65
C GLY A 132 6.98 -20.95 -12.95
N PRO A 133 7.54 -22.17 -12.91
CA PRO A 133 7.88 -22.93 -14.11
C PRO A 133 6.59 -23.37 -14.82
N GLY A 134 6.01 -22.47 -15.62
CA GLY A 134 4.75 -22.73 -16.32
C GLY A 134 4.22 -21.60 -17.21
N ASN A 135 4.96 -20.51 -17.42
CA ASN A 135 4.55 -19.45 -18.34
C ASN A 135 5.38 -19.55 -19.65
N PRO A 136 4.84 -20.17 -20.73
CA PRO A 136 5.51 -20.24 -22.03
C PRO A 136 5.61 -18.87 -22.72
#